data_AF-A0A1V6FMX9-F1
#
_entry.id   AF-A0A1V6FMX9-F1
#
_cell.length_a   1.000
_cell.length_b   1.000
_cell.length_c   1.000
_cell.angle_alpha   90.00
_cell.angle_beta   90.00
_cell.angle_gamma   90.00
#
_symmetry.space_group_name_H-M   'P 1'
#
loop_
_entity.id
_entity.type
_entity.pdbx_description
1 polymer ?
#
loop_
_entity_poly.entity_id
_entity_poly.type
_entity_poly.pdbx_seq_one_letter_code
_entity_poly.pdbx_strand_id
1 'polypeptide(L)'
;MKHLLRKVFFVDEPAQGAFFGWTLLFTMPWFWLVWIFRNNDTIRNLWIFDFPSTFLLNSLDACSAFVALVLLIYAVFLCTRISPQAWRNPNYRGKRCLTAVGAFLLAACVAFVFWVIIKTLISEAAYTYREHFYRDTDISDKLGIHGNGWGWFALAGVAMLVAAYFLIGKIISWSANVPYRKLIGKSVLALWSLLIASYVFCAAMALHATAKYHAAVEELSRYFGRPLTATALAEVYCNGRKPDAAFWSTIKALTPNYYAEQLAGLDHFYSSIYTEPDAILPENVYSEWKTWFLGNENFKALAKMLEQPLPPAERPYHDDELLSNMRLPELSLCRGLARWELWHQRFALEDGDVQAFKQSLQRMENISAYQQNDSLMIGSLVWFALERMRFASISKVISHQEVETDWLLEQSKNLSDLENIVPRIHRMSIYSEAALAVNTLELVPYMDKDDCDRPGVKLSELRWILPPAWWNLARNAEGLVRAYMISDWSDFPGQETDNLFISLLSGALRTAALRFSALIAESRLLRGLIEAELIKRKEGSYPEQMENLLIDPFSGQPLRYKKGPCIVSVPVFKKTENFYSSEIEYGMDMEERTIEAVQVWSVGPDGVDDGGIRETPEYGSKEKEKDDLRLIIRLE
;
A
#
# COMPACT_ATOMS: atom_id res chain seq x y z
N MET A 1 -9.44 5.13 -54.31
CA MET A 1 -10.01 5.42 -52.97
C MET A 1 -11.53 5.49 -52.95
N LYS A 2 -12.18 6.37 -53.73
CA LYS A 2 -13.66 6.52 -53.77
C LYS A 2 -14.41 5.22 -54.15
N HIS A 3 -13.89 4.46 -55.12
CA HIS A 3 -14.46 3.17 -55.52
C HIS A 3 -14.26 2.06 -54.46
N LEU A 4 -13.14 2.11 -53.73
CA LEU A 4 -12.84 1.17 -52.64
C LEU A 4 -13.76 1.42 -51.45
N LEU A 5 -13.90 2.69 -51.02
CA LEU A 5 -14.83 3.10 -49.97
C LEU A 5 -16.28 2.80 -50.34
N ARG A 6 -16.64 2.95 -51.63
CA ARG A 6 -17.98 2.57 -52.12
C ARG A 6 -18.21 1.06 -52.02
N LYS A 7 -17.23 0.22 -52.37
CA LYS A 7 -17.33 -1.24 -52.22
C LYS A 7 -17.32 -1.71 -50.76
N VAL A 8 -16.59 -1.02 -49.88
CA VAL A 8 -16.42 -1.41 -48.47
C VAL A 8 -17.60 -0.94 -47.60
N PHE A 9 -18.09 0.29 -47.81
CA PHE A 9 -19.18 0.87 -47.01
C PHE A 9 -20.55 0.84 -47.69
N PHE A 10 -20.65 0.54 -48.99
CA PHE A 10 -21.92 0.48 -49.72
C PHE A 10 -21.99 -0.86 -50.49
N VAL A 11 -22.21 -1.94 -49.74
CA VAL A 11 -22.52 -3.27 -50.29
C VAL A 11 -23.89 -3.18 -50.97
N ASP A 12 -23.94 -2.91 -52.27
CA ASP A 12 -25.09 -2.87 -53.22
C ASP A 12 -26.37 -2.07 -52.81
N GLU A 13 -26.65 -1.88 -51.53
CA GLU A 13 -27.76 -1.20 -50.87
C GLU A 13 -27.23 -0.35 -49.70
N PRO A 14 -27.53 0.97 -49.64
CA PRO A 14 -27.06 1.87 -48.58
C PRO A 14 -27.40 1.44 -47.14
N ALA A 15 -28.48 0.68 -46.98
CA ALA A 15 -28.96 0.18 -45.69
C ALA A 15 -28.05 -0.93 -45.12
N GLN A 16 -27.52 -1.81 -45.98
CA GLN A 16 -26.57 -2.84 -45.58
C GLN A 16 -25.24 -2.21 -45.14
N GLY A 17 -24.80 -1.19 -45.88
CA GLY A 17 -23.64 -0.36 -45.53
C GLY A 17 -23.75 0.31 -44.17
N ALA A 18 -24.91 0.92 -43.89
CA ALA A 18 -25.19 1.56 -42.60
C ALA A 18 -25.20 0.56 -41.44
N PHE A 19 -25.86 -0.59 -41.62
CA PHE A 19 -25.91 -1.63 -40.60
C PHE A 19 -24.55 -2.32 -40.36
N PHE A 20 -23.74 -2.45 -41.42
CA PHE A 20 -22.35 -2.90 -41.29
C PHE A 20 -21.50 -1.90 -40.49
N GLY A 21 -21.58 -0.61 -40.79
CA GLY A 21 -20.89 0.43 -40.02
C GLY A 21 -21.31 0.44 -38.53
N TRP A 22 -22.60 0.25 -38.26
CA TRP A 22 -23.12 0.09 -36.90
C TRP A 22 -22.56 -1.15 -36.19
N THR A 23 -22.48 -2.28 -36.90
CA THR A 23 -21.88 -3.52 -36.36
C THR A 23 -20.39 -3.33 -36.07
N LEU A 24 -19.67 -2.59 -36.92
CA LEU A 24 -18.26 -2.28 -36.70
C LEU A 24 -18.08 -1.40 -35.45
N LEU A 25 -18.92 -0.37 -35.27
CA LEU A 25 -18.91 0.46 -34.06
C LEU A 25 -19.22 -0.32 -32.78
N PHE A 26 -20.10 -1.33 -32.88
CA PHE A 26 -20.44 -2.20 -31.75
C PHE A 26 -19.30 -3.16 -31.37
N THR A 27 -18.57 -3.67 -32.37
CA THR A 27 -17.54 -4.71 -32.19
C THR A 27 -16.13 -4.17 -32.00
N MET A 28 -15.79 -2.99 -32.52
CA MET A 28 -14.44 -2.40 -32.42
C MET A 28 -13.97 -2.13 -30.98
N PRO A 29 -14.81 -1.65 -30.05
CA PRO A 29 -14.40 -1.47 -28.65
C PRO A 29 -13.86 -2.77 -28.03
N TRP A 30 -14.47 -3.92 -28.34
CA TRP A 30 -13.99 -5.22 -27.88
C TRP A 30 -12.57 -5.54 -28.38
N PHE A 31 -12.31 -5.37 -29.69
CA PHE A 31 -10.99 -5.62 -30.25
C PHE A 31 -9.92 -4.67 -29.72
N TRP A 32 -10.30 -3.43 -29.42
CA TRP A 32 -9.41 -2.46 -28.78
C TRP A 32 -9.08 -2.87 -27.34
N LEU A 33 -10.06 -3.32 -26.57
CA LEU A 33 -9.82 -3.87 -25.22
C LEU A 33 -8.91 -5.10 -25.25
N VAL A 34 -9.13 -6.04 -26.18
CA VAL A 34 -8.24 -7.20 -26.37
C VAL A 34 -6.81 -6.75 -26.66
N TRP A 35 -6.62 -5.70 -27.47
CA TRP A 35 -5.29 -5.17 -27.77
C TRP A 35 -4.63 -4.51 -26.56
N ILE A 36 -5.36 -3.69 -25.80
CA ILE A 36 -4.84 -3.06 -24.56
C ILE A 36 -4.42 -4.12 -23.55
N PHE A 37 -5.31 -5.05 -23.23
CA PHE A 37 -5.04 -6.06 -22.20
C PHE A 37 -4.04 -7.13 -22.64
N ARG A 38 -3.64 -7.15 -23.91
CA ARG A 38 -2.51 -7.97 -24.38
C ARG A 38 -1.16 -7.33 -24.08
N ASN A 39 -1.06 -6.01 -24.10
CA ASN A 39 0.22 -5.29 -24.00
C ASN A 39 0.41 -4.69 -22.60
N ASN A 40 1.13 -5.42 -21.73
CA ASN A 40 1.50 -4.93 -20.40
C ASN A 40 2.26 -3.60 -20.48
N ASP A 41 3.12 -3.40 -21.48
CA ASP A 41 3.82 -2.14 -21.72
C ASP A 41 2.87 -0.98 -22.00
N THR A 42 1.72 -1.22 -22.63
CA THR A 42 0.73 -0.15 -22.82
C THR A 42 0.14 0.25 -21.48
N ILE A 43 -0.25 -0.69 -20.63
CA ILE A 43 -0.78 -0.42 -19.29
C ILE A 43 0.29 0.22 -18.38
N ARG A 44 1.52 -0.30 -18.45
CA ARG A 44 2.67 0.15 -17.66
C ARG A 44 3.12 1.55 -18.09
N ASN A 45 3.24 1.84 -19.38
CA ASN A 45 3.57 3.19 -19.86
C ASN A 45 2.44 4.18 -19.56
N LEU A 46 1.19 3.74 -19.64
CA LEU A 46 0.04 4.54 -19.18
C LEU A 46 0.14 4.90 -17.69
N TRP A 47 0.77 4.06 -16.87
CA TRP A 47 1.04 4.30 -15.44
C TRP A 47 2.34 5.07 -15.14
N ILE A 48 3.46 4.73 -15.78
CA ILE A 48 4.81 5.25 -15.47
C ILE A 48 5.03 6.69 -15.90
N PHE A 49 4.35 7.17 -16.95
CA PHE A 49 4.62 8.50 -17.50
C PHE A 49 4.09 9.67 -16.66
N ASP A 50 3.63 9.43 -15.42
CA ASP A 50 2.99 10.46 -14.58
C ASP A 50 1.93 11.25 -15.37
N PHE A 51 1.32 10.59 -16.37
CA PHE A 51 0.12 11.11 -16.98
C PHE A 51 -0.84 11.19 -15.82
N PRO A 52 -1.28 12.39 -15.42
CA PRO A 52 -2.12 12.51 -14.25
C PRO A 52 -3.28 11.56 -14.53
N SER A 53 -3.68 10.74 -13.57
CA SER A 53 -4.77 9.77 -13.75
C SER A 53 -5.99 10.46 -14.39
N THR A 54 -6.16 11.76 -14.12
CA THR A 54 -7.07 12.68 -14.82
C THR A 54 -6.88 12.76 -16.34
N PHE A 55 -5.70 12.78 -16.95
CA PHE A 55 -5.51 12.78 -18.40
C PHE A 55 -5.90 11.45 -19.05
N LEU A 56 -5.61 10.32 -18.41
CA LEU A 56 -6.01 8.99 -18.90
C LEU A 56 -7.52 8.80 -18.77
N LEU A 57 -8.08 9.21 -17.64
CA LEU A 57 -9.51 9.31 -17.41
C LEU A 57 -10.17 10.28 -18.39
N ASN A 58 -9.61 11.48 -18.58
CA ASN A 58 -10.09 12.48 -19.54
C ASN A 58 -9.91 12.01 -20.98
N SER A 59 -8.96 11.14 -21.29
CA SER A 59 -8.77 10.57 -22.62
C SER A 59 -9.73 9.43 -22.88
N LEU A 60 -10.02 8.58 -21.88
CA LEU A 60 -11.08 7.58 -21.95
C LEU A 60 -12.47 8.25 -21.99
N ASP A 61 -12.68 9.31 -21.22
CA ASP A 61 -13.87 10.17 -21.21
C ASP A 61 -13.98 10.96 -22.52
N ALA A 62 -12.89 11.48 -23.07
CA ALA A 62 -12.89 12.17 -24.36
C ALA A 62 -13.09 11.20 -25.52
N CYS A 63 -12.45 10.02 -25.51
CA CYS A 63 -12.65 9.00 -26.53
C CYS A 63 -14.08 8.44 -26.48
N SER A 64 -14.67 8.29 -25.30
CA SER A 64 -16.05 7.84 -25.15
C SER A 64 -17.08 8.90 -25.42
N ALA A 65 -16.86 10.14 -24.95
CA ALA A 65 -17.65 11.29 -25.35
C ALA A 65 -17.57 11.46 -26.86
N PHE A 66 -16.40 11.25 -27.47
CA PHE A 66 -16.22 11.27 -28.92
C PHE A 66 -16.95 10.10 -29.60
N VAL A 67 -16.87 8.87 -29.11
CA VAL A 67 -17.62 7.72 -29.66
C VAL A 67 -19.12 7.96 -29.51
N ALA A 68 -19.60 8.33 -28.31
CA ALA A 68 -20.99 8.67 -28.05
C ALA A 68 -21.47 9.84 -28.91
N LEU A 69 -20.65 10.87 -29.10
CA LEU A 69 -20.92 12.01 -29.99
C LEU A 69 -20.95 11.56 -31.45
N VAL A 70 -20.04 10.71 -31.90
CA VAL A 70 -20.03 10.14 -33.26
C VAL A 70 -21.27 9.27 -33.46
N LEU A 71 -21.68 8.47 -32.46
CA LEU A 71 -22.91 7.67 -32.50
C LEU A 71 -24.16 8.56 -32.52
N LEU A 72 -24.17 9.65 -31.75
CA LEU A 72 -25.26 10.61 -31.69
C LEU A 72 -25.35 11.41 -33.00
N ILE A 73 -24.23 11.89 -33.53
CA ILE A 73 -24.13 12.53 -34.85
C ILE A 73 -24.57 11.56 -35.94
N TYR A 74 -24.14 10.30 -35.89
CA TYR A 74 -24.53 9.28 -36.86
C TYR A 74 -26.02 8.94 -36.77
N ALA A 75 -26.58 8.86 -35.55
CA ALA A 75 -28.01 8.67 -35.32
C ALA A 75 -28.83 9.87 -35.80
N VAL A 76 -28.37 11.10 -35.53
CA VAL A 76 -28.98 12.34 -36.04
C VAL A 76 -28.87 12.41 -37.57
N PHE A 77 -27.74 12.01 -38.15
CA PHE A 77 -27.54 11.95 -39.59
C PHE A 77 -28.44 10.90 -40.26
N LEU A 78 -28.58 9.71 -39.67
CA LEU A 78 -29.56 8.71 -40.10
C LEU A 78 -30.98 9.28 -40.00
N CYS A 79 -31.35 9.87 -38.87
CA CYS A 79 -32.66 10.48 -38.65
C CYS A 79 -32.95 11.61 -39.65
N THR A 80 -31.98 12.44 -40.02
CA THR A 80 -32.13 13.57 -40.95
C THR A 80 -32.10 13.14 -42.42
N ARG A 81 -31.33 12.10 -42.78
CA ARG A 81 -31.24 11.62 -44.18
C ARG A 81 -32.38 10.67 -44.57
N ILE A 82 -32.90 9.91 -43.61
CA ILE A 82 -34.13 9.09 -43.76
C ILE A 82 -35.39 9.99 -43.74
N SER A 83 -35.26 11.20 -43.18
CA SER A 83 -36.38 12.10 -42.82
C SER A 83 -37.17 12.79 -43.94
N PRO A 84 -36.65 13.13 -45.15
CA PRO A 84 -37.39 14.05 -46.01
C PRO A 84 -38.79 13.54 -46.41
N GLN A 85 -38.94 12.22 -46.58
CA GLN A 85 -40.24 11.58 -46.89
C GLN A 85 -41.05 11.21 -45.64
N ALA A 86 -40.40 10.80 -44.54
CA ALA A 86 -41.07 10.40 -43.30
C ALA A 86 -41.59 11.59 -42.46
N TRP A 87 -40.96 12.77 -42.56
CA TRP A 87 -41.37 13.99 -41.85
C TRP A 87 -42.49 14.75 -42.56
N ARG A 88 -42.61 14.61 -43.89
CA ARG A 88 -43.70 15.23 -44.67
C ARG A 88 -45.04 14.52 -44.54
N ASN A 89 -45.06 13.23 -44.19
CA ASN A 89 -46.29 12.46 -44.11
C ASN A 89 -46.80 12.31 -42.66
N PRO A 90 -47.97 12.89 -42.30
CA PRO A 90 -48.51 12.90 -40.94
C PRO A 90 -48.88 11.51 -40.40
N ASN A 91 -49.08 10.51 -41.27
CA ASN A 91 -49.41 9.13 -40.87
C ASN A 91 -48.24 8.36 -40.22
N TYR A 92 -47.06 8.98 -40.10
CA TYR A 92 -45.84 8.35 -39.58
C TYR A 92 -45.47 8.77 -38.15
N ARG A 93 -46.38 9.38 -37.38
CA ARG A 93 -46.13 9.82 -35.98
C ARG A 93 -45.56 8.72 -35.07
N GLY A 94 -46.10 7.50 -35.15
CA GLY A 94 -45.58 6.36 -34.37
C GLY A 94 -44.14 5.99 -34.72
N LYS A 95 -43.74 6.13 -36.01
CA LYS A 95 -42.38 5.85 -36.45
C LYS A 95 -41.38 6.89 -35.95
N ARG A 96 -41.79 8.16 -35.86
CA ARG A 96 -40.97 9.26 -35.31
C ARG A 96 -40.70 9.09 -33.82
N CYS A 97 -41.71 8.66 -33.08
CA CYS A 97 -41.58 8.38 -31.66
C CYS A 97 -40.64 7.18 -31.43
N LEU A 98 -40.75 6.12 -32.24
CA LEU A 98 -39.89 4.95 -32.11
C LEU A 98 -38.41 5.23 -32.45
N THR A 99 -38.11 6.08 -33.44
CA THR A 99 -36.73 6.48 -33.73
C THR A 99 -36.14 7.39 -32.65
N ALA A 100 -36.92 8.33 -32.12
CA ALA A 100 -36.47 9.18 -31.01
C ALA A 100 -36.22 8.35 -29.74
N VAL A 101 -37.13 7.43 -29.41
CA VAL A 101 -36.97 6.52 -28.28
C VAL A 101 -35.78 5.57 -28.48
N GLY A 102 -35.59 5.03 -29.69
CA GLY A 102 -34.44 4.17 -30.00
C GLY A 102 -33.10 4.90 -29.91
N ALA A 103 -33.01 6.15 -30.39
CA ALA A 103 -31.81 6.98 -30.28
C ALA A 103 -31.53 7.42 -28.83
N PHE A 104 -32.58 7.74 -28.06
CA PHE A 104 -32.44 8.09 -26.65
C PHE A 104 -32.02 6.88 -25.80
N LEU A 105 -32.66 5.72 -26.00
CA LEU A 105 -32.26 4.48 -25.33
C LEU A 105 -30.82 4.09 -25.68
N LEU A 106 -30.38 4.32 -26.93
CA LEU A 106 -29.00 4.08 -27.32
C LEU A 106 -28.02 4.98 -26.57
N ALA A 107 -28.28 6.29 -26.56
CA ALA A 107 -27.44 7.25 -25.86
C ALA A 107 -27.38 6.92 -24.37
N ALA A 108 -28.52 6.56 -23.77
CA ALA A 108 -28.60 6.11 -22.39
C ALA A 108 -27.81 4.81 -22.14
N CYS A 109 -27.92 3.80 -23.02
CA CYS A 109 -27.21 2.52 -22.85
C CYS A 109 -25.69 2.67 -23.03
N VAL A 110 -25.25 3.48 -23.99
CA VAL A 110 -23.82 3.75 -24.22
C VAL A 110 -23.25 4.57 -23.06
N ALA A 111 -23.94 5.64 -22.65
CA ALA A 111 -23.54 6.42 -21.48
C ALA A 111 -23.51 5.55 -20.20
N PHE A 112 -24.45 4.63 -20.05
CA PHE A 112 -24.56 3.74 -18.90
C PHE A 112 -23.49 2.65 -18.86
N VAL A 113 -23.28 1.89 -19.94
CA VAL A 113 -22.23 0.87 -20.00
C VAL A 113 -20.85 1.51 -19.86
N PHE A 114 -20.67 2.69 -20.45
CA PHE A 114 -19.43 3.42 -20.30
C PHE A 114 -19.26 4.00 -18.88
N TRP A 115 -20.32 4.49 -18.25
CA TRP A 115 -20.30 4.90 -16.84
C TRP A 115 -19.93 3.74 -15.90
N VAL A 116 -20.45 2.53 -16.15
CA VAL A 116 -20.07 1.32 -15.40
C VAL A 116 -18.59 0.98 -15.62
N ILE A 117 -18.13 0.94 -16.87
CA ILE A 117 -16.72 0.64 -17.19
C ILE A 117 -15.77 1.70 -16.59
N ILE A 118 -16.09 2.99 -16.71
CA ILE A 118 -15.35 4.08 -16.08
C ILE A 118 -15.34 3.89 -14.56
N LYS A 119 -16.48 3.67 -13.90
CA LYS A 119 -16.53 3.51 -12.45
C LYS A 119 -15.74 2.29 -11.96
N THR A 120 -15.80 1.17 -12.68
CA THR A 120 -15.00 -0.03 -12.37
C THR A 120 -13.50 0.23 -12.57
N LEU A 121 -13.10 0.92 -13.64
CA LEU A 121 -11.69 1.29 -13.88
C LEU A 121 -11.18 2.39 -12.92
N ILE A 122 -12.02 3.38 -12.59
CA ILE A 122 -11.78 4.40 -11.56
C ILE A 122 -11.60 3.71 -10.20
N SER A 123 -12.35 2.63 -9.94
CA SER A 123 -12.21 1.90 -8.69
C SER A 123 -10.83 1.24 -8.53
N GLU A 124 -10.19 0.81 -9.61
CA GLU A 124 -8.81 0.32 -9.50
C GLU A 124 -7.77 1.45 -9.49
N ALA A 125 -8.00 2.55 -10.20
CA ALA A 125 -7.06 3.68 -10.27
C ALA A 125 -7.07 4.59 -9.03
N ALA A 126 -8.19 4.68 -8.31
CA ALA A 126 -8.34 5.54 -7.14
C ALA A 126 -7.66 4.98 -5.87
N TYR A 127 -7.13 3.75 -5.91
CA TYR A 127 -6.31 3.19 -4.84
C TYR A 127 -5.01 4.00 -4.61
N THR A 128 -4.55 4.75 -5.62
CA THR A 128 -3.24 5.42 -5.59
C THR A 128 -3.28 6.90 -5.16
N TYR A 129 -4.45 7.55 -5.07
CA TYR A 129 -4.50 8.97 -4.71
C TYR A 129 -5.54 9.27 -3.63
N ARG A 130 -5.02 9.56 -2.44
CA ARG A 130 -5.78 9.88 -1.23
C ARG A 130 -6.42 11.28 -1.34
N GLU A 131 -7.64 11.37 -0.80
CA GLU A 131 -8.30 12.58 -0.27
C GLU A 131 -8.65 13.70 -1.26
N HIS A 132 -9.90 13.68 -1.77
CA HIS A 132 -10.88 14.74 -1.45
C HIS A 132 -12.17 14.73 -2.31
N PHE A 133 -12.27 13.94 -3.38
CA PHE A 133 -13.29 14.22 -4.41
C PHE A 133 -14.57 13.35 -4.44
N TYR A 134 -14.73 12.33 -3.59
CA TYR A 134 -15.86 11.40 -3.71
C TYR A 134 -16.87 11.42 -2.55
N ARG A 135 -17.26 12.61 -2.07
CA ARG A 135 -18.25 12.71 -1.00
C ARG A 135 -19.73 12.78 -1.43
N ASP A 136 -20.07 12.86 -2.72
CA ASP A 136 -21.44 13.24 -3.09
C ASP A 136 -22.16 12.46 -4.20
N THR A 137 -21.62 11.35 -4.71
CA THR A 137 -22.33 10.59 -5.76
C THR A 137 -22.22 9.08 -5.64
N ASP A 138 -22.56 8.52 -4.47
CA ASP A 138 -22.79 7.08 -4.41
C ASP A 138 -24.23 6.71 -4.82
N ILE A 139 -24.43 6.73 -6.14
CA ILE A 139 -25.65 6.22 -6.77
C ILE A 139 -25.75 4.69 -6.56
N SER A 140 -24.65 3.98 -6.30
CA SER A 140 -24.67 2.53 -6.10
C SER A 140 -25.30 2.15 -4.75
N ASP A 141 -25.04 2.93 -3.69
CA ASP A 141 -25.76 2.86 -2.41
C ASP A 141 -27.24 3.24 -2.58
N LYS A 142 -27.55 4.27 -3.36
CA LYS A 142 -28.95 4.68 -3.63
C LYS A 142 -29.72 3.64 -4.46
N LEU A 143 -29.03 2.84 -5.28
CA LEU A 143 -29.62 1.78 -6.09
C LEU A 143 -29.54 0.38 -5.43
N GLY A 144 -28.85 0.24 -4.30
CA GLY A 144 -28.68 -1.02 -3.57
C GLY A 144 -27.89 -2.10 -4.32
N ILE A 145 -26.96 -1.70 -5.20
CA ILE A 145 -26.21 -2.64 -6.05
C ILE A 145 -24.89 -2.98 -5.34
N HIS A 146 -24.88 -4.12 -4.63
CA HIS A 146 -23.71 -4.58 -3.86
C HIS A 146 -23.32 -6.03 -4.22
N GLY A 147 -22.06 -6.38 -3.99
CA GLY A 147 -21.52 -7.74 -4.22
C GLY A 147 -21.77 -8.23 -5.64
N ASN A 148 -22.38 -9.41 -5.76
CA ASN A 148 -22.75 -10.04 -7.04
C ASN A 148 -23.77 -9.21 -7.85
N GLY A 149 -24.38 -8.18 -7.25
CA GLY A 149 -25.22 -7.21 -7.94
C GLY A 149 -24.51 -6.51 -9.10
N TRP A 150 -23.19 -6.31 -9.02
CA TRP A 150 -22.39 -5.76 -10.11
C TRP A 150 -22.37 -6.66 -11.35
N GLY A 151 -22.26 -7.98 -11.15
CA GLY A 151 -22.32 -8.95 -12.24
C GLY A 151 -23.68 -8.94 -12.94
N TRP A 152 -24.77 -8.90 -12.17
CA TRP A 152 -26.13 -8.80 -12.71
C TRP A 152 -26.39 -7.47 -13.42
N PHE A 153 -25.86 -6.37 -12.89
CA PHE A 153 -26.01 -5.05 -13.49
C PHE A 153 -25.23 -4.91 -14.80
N ALA A 154 -24.00 -5.42 -14.84
CA ALA A 154 -23.22 -5.51 -16.06
C ALA A 154 -23.91 -6.42 -17.10
N LEU A 155 -24.46 -7.56 -16.69
CA LEU A 155 -25.24 -8.44 -17.56
C LEU A 155 -26.49 -7.73 -18.11
N ALA A 156 -27.19 -6.97 -17.28
CA ALA A 156 -28.33 -6.15 -17.71
C ALA A 156 -27.90 -5.08 -18.73
N GLY A 157 -26.78 -4.41 -18.50
CA GLY A 157 -26.18 -3.45 -19.44
C GLY A 157 -25.86 -4.08 -20.79
N VAL A 158 -25.24 -5.27 -20.79
CA VAL A 158 -24.96 -6.04 -22.02
C VAL A 158 -26.26 -6.43 -22.74
N ALA A 159 -27.27 -6.90 -22.01
CA ALA A 159 -28.57 -7.26 -22.58
C ALA A 159 -29.26 -6.05 -23.22
N MET A 160 -29.19 -4.87 -22.58
CA MET A 160 -29.72 -3.62 -23.12
C MET A 160 -28.98 -3.18 -24.39
N LEU A 161 -27.65 -3.29 -24.43
CA LEU A 161 -26.86 -3.02 -25.64
C LEU A 161 -27.24 -3.93 -26.81
N VAL A 162 -27.43 -5.22 -26.54
CA VAL A 162 -27.89 -6.19 -27.54
C VAL A 162 -29.30 -5.82 -28.04
N ALA A 163 -30.22 -5.48 -27.13
CA ALA A 163 -31.57 -5.04 -27.51
C ALA A 163 -31.53 -3.76 -28.37
N ALA A 164 -30.68 -2.80 -28.01
CA ALA A 164 -30.49 -1.56 -28.77
C ALA A 164 -29.93 -1.84 -30.18
N TYR A 165 -28.97 -2.77 -30.31
CA TYR A 165 -28.42 -3.20 -31.59
C TYR A 165 -29.51 -3.73 -32.53
N PHE A 166 -30.37 -4.63 -32.03
CA PHE A 166 -31.49 -5.17 -32.82
C PHE A 166 -32.54 -4.12 -33.17
N LEU A 167 -32.85 -3.22 -32.23
CA LEU A 167 -33.86 -2.17 -32.43
C LEU A 167 -33.41 -1.17 -33.50
N ILE A 168 -32.14 -0.76 -33.49
CA ILE A 168 -31.55 0.10 -34.53
C ILE A 168 -31.53 -0.60 -35.88
N GLY A 169 -31.15 -1.87 -35.91
CA GLY A 169 -31.20 -2.66 -37.12
C GLY A 169 -32.63 -2.73 -37.71
N LYS A 170 -33.65 -2.88 -36.87
CA LYS A 170 -35.06 -2.86 -37.26
C LYS A 170 -35.50 -1.49 -37.79
N ILE A 171 -35.05 -0.41 -37.15
CA ILE A 171 -35.27 0.97 -37.64
C ILE A 171 -34.65 1.16 -39.03
N ILE A 172 -33.40 0.71 -39.24
CA ILE A 172 -32.71 0.79 -40.53
C ILE A 172 -33.48 0.00 -41.59
N SER A 173 -33.90 -1.23 -41.29
CA SER A 173 -34.69 -2.09 -42.17
C SER A 173 -35.99 -1.40 -42.62
N TRP A 174 -36.72 -0.82 -41.66
CA TRP A 174 -37.95 -0.09 -41.95
C TRP A 174 -37.73 1.19 -42.74
N SER A 175 -36.68 1.94 -42.43
CA SER A 175 -36.37 3.20 -43.10
C SER A 175 -35.97 3.01 -44.56
N ALA A 176 -35.32 1.90 -44.87
CA ALA A 176 -34.87 1.57 -46.22
C ALA A 176 -35.90 0.76 -47.01
N ASN A 177 -37.01 0.35 -46.39
CA ASN A 177 -37.98 -0.60 -46.94
C ASN A 177 -37.34 -1.92 -47.40
N VAL A 178 -36.34 -2.39 -46.65
CA VAL A 178 -35.59 -3.62 -46.92
C VAL A 178 -35.88 -4.64 -45.80
N PRO A 179 -36.18 -5.92 -46.10
CA PRO A 179 -36.35 -6.94 -45.05
C PRO A 179 -35.13 -7.03 -44.14
N TYR A 180 -35.32 -7.08 -42.82
CA TYR A 180 -34.23 -7.10 -41.82
C TYR A 180 -33.17 -8.17 -42.08
N ARG A 181 -33.59 -9.36 -42.56
CA ARG A 181 -32.69 -10.46 -42.93
C ARG A 181 -31.67 -10.09 -44.00
N LYS A 182 -32.00 -9.16 -44.92
CA LYS A 182 -31.07 -8.67 -45.94
C LYS A 182 -30.01 -7.72 -45.38
N LEU A 183 -30.23 -7.11 -44.22
CA LEU A 183 -29.20 -6.31 -43.54
C LEU A 183 -28.08 -7.19 -42.98
N ILE A 184 -28.40 -8.43 -42.58
CA ILE A 184 -27.44 -9.42 -42.07
C ILE A 184 -26.72 -10.08 -43.25
N GLY A 185 -25.86 -9.30 -43.92
CA GLY A 185 -25.01 -9.79 -44.99
C GLY A 185 -23.81 -10.60 -44.49
N LYS A 186 -23.06 -11.20 -45.42
CA LYS A 186 -21.85 -11.99 -45.11
C LYS A 186 -20.83 -11.22 -44.24
N SER A 187 -20.65 -9.93 -44.48
CA SER A 187 -19.70 -9.09 -43.72
C SER A 187 -20.14 -8.87 -42.27
N VAL A 188 -21.45 -8.71 -42.02
CA VAL A 188 -22.01 -8.59 -40.66
C VAL A 188 -21.86 -9.92 -39.92
N LEU A 189 -22.17 -11.04 -40.59
CA LEU A 189 -21.95 -12.38 -40.02
C LEU A 189 -20.47 -12.63 -39.72
N ALA A 190 -19.57 -12.18 -40.59
CA ALA A 190 -18.13 -12.30 -40.37
C ALA A 190 -17.66 -11.52 -39.12
N LEU A 191 -18.14 -10.29 -38.91
CA LEU A 191 -17.81 -9.50 -37.72
C LEU A 191 -18.32 -10.15 -36.43
N TRP A 192 -19.57 -10.64 -36.42
CA TRP A 192 -20.11 -11.37 -35.27
C TRP A 192 -19.38 -12.69 -35.03
N SER A 193 -19.03 -13.41 -36.09
CA SER A 193 -18.25 -14.65 -35.98
C SER A 193 -16.86 -14.38 -35.38
N LEU A 194 -16.20 -13.29 -35.81
CA LEU A 194 -14.91 -12.88 -35.27
C LEU A 194 -15.02 -12.44 -33.81
N LEU A 195 -16.06 -11.68 -33.45
CA LEU A 195 -16.32 -11.29 -32.07
C LEU A 195 -16.50 -12.53 -31.19
N ILE A 196 -17.40 -13.44 -31.55
CA ILE A 196 -17.68 -14.67 -30.78
C ILE A 196 -16.42 -15.53 -30.67
N ALA A 197 -15.71 -15.76 -31.78
CA ALA A 197 -14.47 -16.53 -31.78
C ALA A 197 -13.42 -15.89 -30.86
N SER A 198 -13.26 -14.58 -30.92
CA SER A 198 -12.32 -13.85 -30.05
C SER A 198 -12.72 -13.90 -28.58
N TYR A 199 -14.02 -13.80 -28.27
CA TYR A 199 -14.54 -13.93 -26.91
C TYR A 199 -14.28 -15.33 -26.35
N VAL A 200 -14.65 -16.38 -27.09
CA VAL A 200 -14.44 -17.78 -26.68
C VAL A 200 -12.95 -18.05 -26.48
N PHE A 201 -12.09 -17.56 -27.38
CA PHE A 201 -10.64 -17.66 -27.23
C PHE A 201 -10.14 -16.97 -25.95
N CYS A 202 -10.56 -15.72 -25.70
CA CYS A 202 -10.15 -15.00 -24.49
C CYS A 202 -10.69 -15.64 -23.22
N ALA A 203 -11.92 -16.18 -23.23
CA ALA A 203 -12.49 -16.93 -22.12
C ALA A 203 -11.71 -18.22 -21.83
N ALA A 204 -11.30 -18.96 -22.85
CA ALA A 204 -10.45 -20.13 -22.69
C ALA A 204 -9.07 -19.76 -22.10
N MET A 205 -8.46 -18.67 -22.58
CA MET A 205 -7.20 -18.14 -22.04
C MET A 205 -7.34 -17.68 -20.58
N ALA A 206 -8.46 -17.04 -20.24
CA ALA A 206 -8.79 -16.60 -18.90
C ALA A 206 -8.94 -17.77 -17.93
N LEU A 207 -9.64 -18.84 -18.33
CA LEU A 207 -9.76 -20.08 -17.55
C LEU A 207 -8.39 -20.77 -17.37
N HIS A 208 -7.59 -20.85 -18.44
CA HIS A 208 -6.25 -21.44 -18.38
C HIS A 208 -5.33 -20.67 -17.42
N ALA A 209 -5.33 -19.35 -17.49
CA ALA A 209 -4.54 -18.51 -16.58
C ALA A 209 -5.03 -18.62 -15.12
N THR A 210 -6.34 -18.75 -14.90
CA THR A 210 -6.92 -18.97 -13.56
C THR A 210 -6.43 -20.29 -12.97
N ALA A 211 -6.43 -21.37 -13.76
CA ALA A 211 -5.91 -22.66 -13.32
C ALA A 211 -4.42 -22.60 -12.96
N LYS A 212 -3.63 -21.88 -13.75
CA LYS A 212 -2.20 -21.66 -13.45
C LYS A 212 -1.98 -20.83 -12.18
N TYR A 213 -2.76 -19.77 -11.99
CA TYR A 213 -2.74 -18.95 -10.78
C TYR A 213 -3.03 -19.80 -9.54
N HIS A 214 -4.12 -20.57 -9.52
CA HIS A 214 -4.42 -21.43 -8.37
C HIS A 214 -3.37 -22.52 -8.14
N ALA A 215 -2.80 -23.08 -9.20
CA ALA A 215 -1.68 -24.03 -9.07
C ALA A 215 -0.45 -23.37 -8.44
N ALA A 216 -0.15 -22.11 -8.76
CA ALA A 216 0.92 -21.34 -8.13
C ALA A 216 0.62 -21.03 -6.65
N VAL A 217 -0.63 -20.72 -6.30
CA VAL A 217 -1.08 -20.52 -4.91
C VAL A 217 -0.91 -21.80 -4.09
N GLU A 218 -1.28 -22.95 -4.65
CA GLU A 218 -1.09 -24.26 -4.02
C GLU A 218 0.40 -24.60 -3.85
N GLU A 219 1.21 -24.33 -4.87
CA GLU A 219 2.67 -24.51 -4.81
C GLU A 219 3.31 -23.64 -3.74
N LEU A 220 2.91 -22.36 -3.64
CA LEU A 220 3.40 -21.45 -2.61
C LEU A 220 2.92 -21.85 -1.21
N SER A 221 1.68 -22.33 -1.08
CA SER A 221 1.17 -22.89 0.16
C SER A 221 1.99 -24.11 0.61
N ARG A 222 2.39 -24.98 -0.33
CA ARG A 222 3.31 -26.10 -0.07
C ARG A 222 4.71 -25.62 0.34
N TYR A 223 5.23 -24.57 -0.30
CA TYR A 223 6.53 -23.97 0.06
C TYR A 223 6.58 -23.45 1.51
N PHE A 224 5.51 -22.79 1.97
CA PHE A 224 5.39 -22.36 3.37
C PHE A 224 4.91 -23.45 4.33
N GLY A 225 4.42 -24.58 3.79
CA GLY A 225 3.82 -25.65 4.57
C GLY A 225 2.49 -25.25 5.23
N ARG A 226 1.83 -24.21 4.72
CA ARG A 226 0.61 -23.61 5.28
C ARG A 226 -0.27 -23.00 4.18
N PRO A 227 -1.60 -23.01 4.31
CA PRO A 227 -2.48 -22.31 3.37
C PRO A 227 -2.27 -20.79 3.38
N LEU A 228 -2.50 -20.14 2.24
CA LEU A 228 -2.49 -18.68 2.10
C LEU A 228 -3.90 -18.11 2.33
N THR A 229 -4.36 -18.15 3.59
CA THR A 229 -5.74 -17.77 3.98
C THR A 229 -5.71 -16.87 5.23
N ALA A 230 -6.78 -16.11 5.45
CA ALA A 230 -6.94 -15.29 6.65
C ALA A 230 -6.93 -16.16 7.92
N THR A 231 -7.63 -17.30 7.86
CA THR A 231 -7.68 -18.26 8.98
C THR A 231 -6.29 -18.76 9.36
N ALA A 232 -5.47 -19.14 8.38
CA ALA A 232 -4.10 -19.59 8.65
C ALA A 232 -3.20 -18.47 9.23
N LEU A 233 -3.39 -17.22 8.81
CA LEU A 233 -2.70 -16.07 9.41
C LEU A 233 -3.13 -15.84 10.87
N ALA A 234 -4.42 -15.99 11.17
CA ALA A 234 -4.94 -15.88 12.54
C ALA A 234 -4.29 -16.90 13.48
N GLU A 235 -4.17 -18.15 13.03
CA GLU A 235 -3.51 -19.23 13.78
C GLU A 235 -2.05 -18.89 14.09
N VAL A 236 -1.33 -18.32 13.11
CA VAL A 236 0.05 -17.88 13.28
C VAL A 236 0.14 -16.76 14.31
N TYR A 237 -0.70 -15.73 14.18
CA TYR A 237 -0.68 -14.55 15.03
C TYR A 237 -1.02 -14.88 16.50
N CYS A 238 -2.09 -15.65 16.71
CA CYS A 238 -2.49 -16.07 18.04
C CYS A 238 -1.46 -17.03 18.65
N ASN A 239 -0.91 -17.97 17.86
CA ASN A 239 0.08 -18.96 18.30
C ASN A 239 -0.33 -19.66 19.62
N GLY A 240 -1.60 -20.05 19.74
CA GLY A 240 -2.17 -20.65 20.95
C GLY A 240 -2.50 -19.70 22.11
N ARG A 241 -2.13 -18.41 22.02
CA ARG A 241 -2.53 -17.36 22.96
C ARG A 241 -3.96 -16.90 22.66
N LYS A 242 -4.67 -16.44 23.69
CA LYS A 242 -6.03 -15.91 23.56
C LYS A 242 -5.99 -14.37 23.48
N PRO A 243 -6.73 -13.75 22.54
CA PRO A 243 -6.90 -12.30 22.54
C PRO A 243 -7.53 -11.79 23.85
N ASP A 244 -7.15 -10.58 24.26
CA ASP A 244 -7.72 -9.90 25.43
C ASP A 244 -8.14 -8.47 25.07
N ALA A 245 -9.38 -8.33 24.61
CA ALA A 245 -9.94 -7.03 24.25
C ALA A 245 -10.01 -6.07 25.45
N ALA A 246 -10.18 -6.57 26.67
CA ALA A 246 -10.26 -5.74 27.86
C ALA A 246 -8.90 -5.08 28.14
N PHE A 247 -7.80 -5.85 28.08
CA PHE A 247 -6.45 -5.32 28.21
C PHE A 247 -6.18 -4.15 27.26
N TRP A 248 -6.45 -4.33 25.96
CA TRP A 248 -6.20 -3.30 24.94
C TRP A 248 -7.12 -2.08 25.10
N SER A 249 -8.37 -2.29 25.54
CA SER A 249 -9.29 -1.20 25.86
C SER A 249 -8.79 -0.36 27.04
N THR A 250 -8.24 -0.99 28.08
CA THR A 250 -7.64 -0.30 29.23
C THR A 250 -6.39 0.48 28.84
N ILE A 251 -5.46 -0.11 28.06
CA ILE A 251 -4.29 0.63 27.56
C ILE A 251 -4.74 1.88 26.79
N LYS A 252 -5.71 1.73 25.88
CA LYS A 252 -6.21 2.83 25.08
C LYS A 252 -6.84 3.93 25.94
N ALA A 253 -7.56 3.57 26.99
CA ALA A 253 -8.19 4.52 27.92
C ALA A 253 -7.18 5.26 28.81
N LEU A 254 -6.08 4.60 29.20
CA LEU A 254 -5.01 5.20 29.99
C LEU A 254 -4.04 6.03 29.15
N THR A 255 -3.96 5.78 27.85
CA THR A 255 -3.08 6.54 26.95
C THR A 255 -3.62 7.97 26.81
N PRO A 256 -2.83 9.01 27.15
CA PRO A 256 -3.26 10.40 27.02
C PRO A 256 -3.68 10.72 25.60
N ASN A 257 -4.84 11.37 25.45
CA ASN A 257 -5.28 11.87 24.16
C ASN A 257 -4.81 13.32 24.01
N TYR A 258 -3.62 13.50 23.43
CA TYR A 258 -2.99 14.80 23.27
C TYR A 258 -3.87 15.85 22.56
N TYR A 259 -4.76 15.45 21.66
CA TYR A 259 -5.72 16.36 21.01
C TYR A 259 -6.82 16.84 21.97
N ALA A 260 -7.28 15.98 22.89
CA ALA A 260 -8.27 16.34 23.89
C ALA A 260 -7.64 17.13 25.05
N GLU A 261 -6.38 16.86 25.38
CA GLU A 261 -5.60 17.60 26.39
C GLU A 261 -5.15 18.97 25.86
N GLN A 262 -4.87 19.11 24.55
CA GLN A 262 -4.66 20.41 23.88
C GLN A 262 -5.86 21.35 24.04
N LEU A 263 -7.08 20.83 23.96
CA LEU A 263 -8.31 21.62 24.15
C LEU A 263 -8.54 22.06 25.61
N ALA A 264 -7.79 21.50 26.56
CA ALA A 264 -7.90 21.78 27.99
C ALA A 264 -6.85 22.79 28.51
N GLY A 265 -6.09 23.45 27.62
CA GLY A 265 -5.13 24.52 27.99
C GLY A 265 -3.69 24.06 28.20
N LEU A 266 -3.34 22.86 27.75
CA LEU A 266 -1.98 22.37 27.62
C LEU A 266 -1.52 22.69 26.19
N ASP A 267 -0.78 23.80 26.03
CA ASP A 267 -0.36 24.39 24.75
C ASP A 267 0.27 23.38 23.76
N HIS A 268 0.41 23.79 22.48
CA HIS A 268 0.92 23.08 21.30
C HIS A 268 2.26 22.30 21.40
N PHE A 269 2.88 22.26 22.58
CA PHE A 269 4.16 21.64 22.90
C PHE A 269 4.19 20.11 22.86
N TYR A 270 3.09 19.48 23.27
CA TYR A 270 3.18 18.11 23.78
C TYR A 270 3.42 17.05 22.71
N SER A 271 2.93 17.20 21.48
CA SER A 271 3.09 16.17 20.43
C SER A 271 4.54 16.01 19.98
N SER A 272 5.27 17.13 19.79
CA SER A 272 6.65 17.13 19.32
C SER A 272 7.64 16.74 20.43
N ILE A 273 7.42 17.21 21.66
CA ILE A 273 8.23 16.81 22.83
C ILE A 273 8.11 15.30 23.05
N TYR A 274 6.87 14.81 23.05
CA TYR A 274 6.58 13.41 23.28
C TYR A 274 7.35 12.47 22.33
N THR A 275 7.54 12.84 21.06
CA THR A 275 8.24 12.00 20.08
C THR A 275 9.76 11.99 20.22
N GLU A 276 10.36 12.97 20.90
CA GLU A 276 11.81 13.23 20.90
C GLU A 276 12.39 13.30 22.33
N PRO A 277 12.45 12.17 23.05
CA PRO A 277 12.94 12.13 24.42
C PRO A 277 14.41 12.52 24.58
N ASP A 278 15.20 12.54 23.50
CA ASP A 278 16.61 12.96 23.53
C ASP A 278 16.82 14.42 23.16
N ALA A 279 15.76 15.15 22.85
CA ALA A 279 15.89 16.54 22.49
C ALA A 279 16.33 17.41 23.67
N ILE A 280 17.14 18.41 23.33
CA ILE A 280 17.49 19.49 24.27
C ILE A 280 16.28 20.40 24.35
N LEU A 281 15.64 20.41 25.51
CA LEU A 281 14.47 21.22 25.80
C LEU A 281 14.87 22.46 26.61
N PRO A 282 14.18 23.60 26.43
CA PRO A 282 14.29 24.73 27.33
C PRO A 282 13.97 24.31 28.77
N GLU A 283 14.73 24.82 29.74
CA GLU A 283 14.67 24.37 31.14
C GLU A 283 13.26 24.43 31.75
N ASN A 284 12.51 25.49 31.46
CA ASN A 284 11.14 25.65 31.93
C ASN A 284 10.20 24.58 31.37
N VAL A 285 10.32 24.28 30.07
CA VAL A 285 9.53 23.26 29.37
C VAL A 285 9.91 21.88 29.88
N TYR A 286 11.21 21.63 30.05
CA TYR A 286 11.74 20.38 30.56
C TYR A 286 11.22 20.06 31.97
N SER A 287 11.31 21.05 32.87
CA SER A 287 10.86 20.92 34.25
C SER A 287 9.35 20.69 34.37
N GLU A 288 8.55 21.41 33.58
CA GLU A 288 7.09 21.22 33.52
C GLU A 288 6.73 19.81 33.04
N TRP A 289 7.37 19.36 31.96
CA TRP A 289 7.18 18.01 31.41
C TRP A 289 7.56 16.92 32.40
N LYS A 290 8.74 17.00 33.04
CA LYS A 290 9.20 16.03 34.05
C LYS A 290 8.21 15.95 35.22
N THR A 291 7.73 17.09 35.70
CA THR A 291 6.76 17.17 36.81
C THR A 291 5.42 16.53 36.42
N TRP A 292 4.89 16.89 35.25
CA TRP A 292 3.63 16.33 34.76
C TRP A 292 3.73 14.81 34.54
N PHE A 293 4.78 14.36 33.86
CA PHE A 293 4.96 12.95 33.51
C PHE A 293 5.10 12.07 34.75
N LEU A 294 5.97 12.44 35.70
CA LEU A 294 6.15 11.66 36.93
C LEU A 294 4.92 11.74 37.87
N GLY A 295 4.17 12.84 37.81
CA GLY A 295 2.94 13.04 38.58
C GLY A 295 1.70 12.34 38.01
N ASN A 296 1.74 11.84 36.76
CA ASN A 296 0.57 11.29 36.08
C ASN A 296 0.32 9.83 36.47
N GLU A 297 -0.80 9.57 37.16
CA GLU A 297 -1.20 8.23 37.60
C GLU A 297 -1.49 7.27 36.44
N ASN A 298 -1.89 7.76 35.26
CA ASN A 298 -2.10 6.90 34.09
C ASN A 298 -0.79 6.29 33.61
N PHE A 299 0.32 7.03 33.64
CA PHE A 299 1.62 6.48 33.25
C PHE A 299 2.13 5.44 34.24
N LYS A 300 1.91 5.66 35.54
CA LYS A 300 2.22 4.65 36.55
C LYS A 300 1.40 3.37 36.34
N ALA A 301 0.11 3.50 36.05
CA ALA A 301 -0.76 2.37 35.74
C ALA A 301 -0.33 1.63 34.47
N LEU A 302 0.02 2.37 33.40
CA LEU A 302 0.53 1.81 32.15
C LEU A 302 1.84 1.05 32.37
N ALA A 303 2.82 1.65 33.07
CA ALA A 303 4.08 1.00 33.38
C ALA A 303 3.87 -0.35 34.09
N LYS A 304 2.96 -0.40 35.07
CA LYS A 304 2.62 -1.65 35.76
C LYS A 304 2.01 -2.70 34.83
N MET A 305 1.15 -2.31 33.88
CA MET A 305 0.57 -3.24 32.92
C MET A 305 1.63 -3.84 31.97
N LEU A 306 2.68 -3.09 31.68
CA LEU A 306 3.78 -3.48 30.78
C LEU A 306 4.84 -4.36 31.45
N GLU A 307 4.76 -4.59 32.76
CA GLU A 307 5.63 -5.53 33.48
C GLU A 307 5.41 -6.98 33.04
N GLN A 308 4.23 -7.29 32.47
CA GLN A 308 3.86 -8.62 31.99
C GLN A 308 3.83 -8.67 30.46
N PRO A 309 4.00 -9.87 29.85
CA PRO A 309 3.86 -10.04 28.41
C PRO A 309 2.47 -9.62 27.90
N LEU A 310 2.43 -8.89 26.78
CA LEU A 310 1.17 -8.39 26.21
C LEU A 310 0.38 -9.53 25.52
N PRO A 311 -0.94 -9.65 25.79
CA PRO A 311 -1.80 -10.58 25.06
C PRO A 311 -2.03 -10.15 23.61
N PRO A 312 -2.35 -11.07 22.68
CA PRO A 312 -2.81 -10.71 21.34
C PRO A 312 -3.97 -9.71 21.37
N ALA A 313 -3.96 -8.76 20.43
CA ALA A 313 -5.14 -7.95 20.14
C ALA A 313 -6.15 -8.79 19.34
N GLU A 314 -7.43 -8.45 19.46
CA GLU A 314 -8.45 -9.05 18.62
C GLU A 314 -8.37 -8.44 17.21
N ARG A 315 -8.27 -9.30 16.19
CA ARG A 315 -8.15 -8.92 14.78
C ARG A 315 -9.19 -9.69 13.95
N PRO A 316 -9.92 -9.02 13.03
CA PRO A 316 -10.92 -9.65 12.19
C PRO A 316 -10.26 -10.39 11.01
N TYR A 317 -9.71 -11.58 11.27
CA TYR A 317 -9.21 -12.44 10.19
C TYR A 317 -10.37 -13.21 9.54
N HIS A 318 -10.98 -12.60 8.53
CA HIS A 318 -12.08 -13.19 7.77
C HIS A 318 -11.66 -13.44 6.31
N ASP A 319 -11.95 -14.63 5.78
CA ASP A 319 -11.58 -15.02 4.41
C ASP A 319 -12.42 -14.32 3.33
N ASP A 320 -13.55 -13.72 3.71
CA ASP A 320 -14.45 -12.94 2.86
C ASP A 320 -14.23 -11.42 2.95
N GLU A 321 -13.31 -10.98 3.80
CA GLU A 321 -12.92 -9.59 3.95
C GLU A 321 -11.54 -9.32 3.35
N LEU A 322 -11.33 -8.06 2.97
CA LEU A 322 -10.04 -7.62 2.45
C LEU A 322 -9.08 -7.38 3.62
N LEU A 323 -8.10 -8.27 3.77
CA LEU A 323 -7.13 -8.23 4.86
C LEU A 323 -6.26 -6.96 4.85
N SER A 324 -6.04 -6.33 3.69
CA SER A 324 -5.32 -5.06 3.61
C SER A 324 -6.08 -3.88 4.25
N ASN A 325 -7.38 -4.01 4.48
CA ASN A 325 -8.20 -2.99 5.15
C ASN A 325 -8.28 -3.19 6.67
N MET A 326 -7.68 -4.26 7.19
CA MET A 326 -7.69 -4.55 8.62
C MET A 326 -7.07 -3.38 9.39
N ARG A 327 -7.83 -2.82 10.34
CA ARG A 327 -7.33 -1.78 11.22
C ARG A 327 -6.50 -2.41 12.33
N LEU A 328 -5.28 -1.91 12.50
CA LEU A 328 -4.30 -2.41 13.48
C LEU A 328 -3.90 -1.31 14.48
N PRO A 329 -4.85 -0.71 15.22
CA PRO A 329 -4.59 0.43 16.10
C PRO A 329 -3.57 0.11 17.21
N GLU A 330 -3.50 -1.14 17.65
CA GLU A 330 -2.57 -1.63 18.65
C GLU A 330 -1.10 -1.44 18.25
N LEU A 331 -0.79 -1.50 16.96
CA LEU A 331 0.58 -1.29 16.47
C LEU A 331 1.05 0.15 16.72
N SER A 332 0.16 1.13 16.51
CA SER A 332 0.44 2.53 16.84
C SER A 332 0.55 2.71 18.35
N LEU A 333 -0.26 2.01 19.14
CA LEU A 333 -0.18 2.05 20.60
C LEU A 333 1.15 1.46 21.10
N CYS A 334 1.67 0.38 20.52
CA CYS A 334 2.96 -0.18 20.91
C CYS A 334 4.13 0.79 20.66
N ARG A 335 4.18 1.40 19.45
CA ARG A 335 5.14 2.48 19.15
C ARG A 335 4.95 3.68 20.05
N GLY A 336 3.69 3.87 20.44
CA GLY A 336 3.27 4.65 21.56
C GLY A 336 4.12 4.26 22.77
N LEU A 337 3.60 3.40 23.62
CA LEU A 337 4.16 2.96 24.91
C LEU A 337 5.70 2.92 24.99
N ALA A 338 6.41 2.40 23.98
CA ALA A 338 7.88 2.42 23.95
C ALA A 338 8.52 3.81 24.08
N ARG A 339 7.95 4.86 23.48
CA ARG A 339 8.43 6.24 23.63
C ARG A 339 8.23 6.81 25.05
N TRP A 340 7.27 6.30 25.81
CA TRP A 340 7.01 6.71 27.19
C TRP A 340 8.06 6.06 28.09
N GLU A 341 8.41 4.82 27.79
CA GLU A 341 9.53 4.14 28.44
C GLU A 341 10.86 4.86 28.16
N LEU A 342 11.07 5.43 26.97
CA LEU A 342 12.24 6.29 26.72
C LEU A 342 12.28 7.51 27.66
N TRP A 343 11.13 8.11 27.98
CA TRP A 343 11.05 9.20 28.96
C TRP A 343 11.33 8.72 30.39
N HIS A 344 10.77 7.57 30.80
CA HIS A 344 11.13 6.95 32.08
C HIS A 344 12.63 6.69 32.19
N GLN A 345 13.26 6.20 31.12
CA GLN A 345 14.70 5.95 31.06
C GLN A 345 15.51 7.23 31.17
N ARG A 346 15.13 8.29 30.45
CA ARG A 346 15.81 9.59 30.55
C ARG A 346 15.81 10.11 31.99
N PHE A 347 14.65 10.13 32.64
CA PHE A 347 14.56 10.61 34.02
C PHE A 347 15.34 9.71 34.99
N ALA A 348 15.28 8.40 34.82
CA ALA A 348 16.05 7.46 35.64
C ALA A 348 17.57 7.68 35.52
N LEU A 349 18.08 7.90 34.31
CA LEU A 349 19.51 8.19 34.10
C LEU A 349 19.94 9.52 34.71
N GLU A 350 19.11 10.56 34.64
CA GLU A 350 19.39 11.85 35.28
C GLU A 350 19.42 11.77 36.80
N ASP A 351 18.55 10.95 37.38
CA ASP A 351 18.48 10.74 38.82
C ASP A 351 19.52 9.70 39.31
N GLY A 352 20.30 9.11 38.40
CA GLY A 352 21.29 8.07 38.68
C GLY A 352 20.70 6.69 39.01
N ASP A 353 19.39 6.48 38.81
CA ASP A 353 18.71 5.22 39.13
C ASP A 353 18.80 4.21 37.97
N VAL A 354 19.92 3.49 37.91
CA VAL A 354 20.14 2.44 36.90
C VAL A 354 19.13 1.30 37.02
N GLN A 355 18.55 1.03 38.21
CA GLN A 355 17.57 -0.04 38.37
C GLN A 355 16.23 0.34 37.74
N ALA A 356 15.76 1.57 37.94
CA ALA A 356 14.57 2.09 37.26
C ALA A 356 14.75 2.11 35.74
N PHE A 357 15.96 2.47 35.26
CA PHE A 357 16.30 2.36 33.84
C PHE A 357 16.16 0.91 33.33
N LYS A 358 16.77 -0.07 34.01
CA LYS A 358 16.71 -1.49 33.64
C LYS A 358 15.27 -2.00 33.63
N GLN A 359 14.45 -1.62 34.61
CA GLN A 359 13.02 -1.98 34.66
C GLN A 359 12.24 -1.40 33.48
N SER A 360 12.50 -0.14 33.10
CA SER A 360 11.87 0.46 31.93
C SER A 360 12.31 -0.20 30.62
N LEU A 361 13.59 -0.56 30.51
CA LEU A 361 14.10 -1.33 29.37
C LEU A 361 13.41 -2.70 29.26
N GLN A 362 13.20 -3.38 30.39
CA GLN A 362 12.48 -4.66 30.43
C GLN A 362 11.03 -4.52 29.92
N ARG A 363 10.35 -3.42 30.25
CA ARG A 363 9.00 -3.13 29.73
C ARG A 363 9.02 -2.90 28.22
N MET A 364 10.03 -2.21 27.67
CA MET A 364 10.23 -2.10 26.22
C MET A 364 10.47 -3.45 25.55
N GLU A 365 11.22 -4.34 26.19
CA GLU A 365 11.44 -5.70 25.70
C GLU A 365 10.14 -6.50 25.65
N ASN A 366 9.25 -6.36 26.64
CA ASN A 366 7.92 -6.98 26.61
C ASN A 366 7.07 -6.46 25.43
N ILE A 367 7.12 -5.16 25.15
CA ILE A 367 6.42 -4.56 23.98
C ILE A 367 7.03 -5.09 22.67
N SER A 368 8.35 -5.22 22.60
CA SER A 368 9.03 -5.74 21.41
C SER A 368 8.74 -7.22 21.18
N ALA A 369 8.78 -8.04 22.24
CA ALA A 369 8.48 -9.48 22.20
C ALA A 369 7.05 -9.77 21.72
N TYR A 370 6.09 -8.88 22.01
CA TYR A 370 4.75 -8.95 21.44
C TYR A 370 4.78 -8.90 19.90
N GLN A 371 5.57 -7.97 19.32
CA GLN A 371 5.66 -7.80 17.87
C GLN A 371 6.48 -8.89 17.17
N GLN A 372 7.41 -9.55 17.87
CA GLN A 372 8.13 -10.72 17.33
C GLN A 372 7.23 -11.93 17.02
N ASN A 373 6.00 -11.91 17.53
CA ASN A 373 4.96 -12.90 17.26
C ASN A 373 3.90 -12.39 16.27
N ASP A 374 4.00 -11.16 15.78
CA ASP A 374 3.13 -10.67 14.71
C ASP A 374 3.52 -11.34 13.39
N SER A 375 2.51 -11.83 12.68
CA SER A 375 2.71 -12.45 11.38
C SER A 375 2.86 -11.41 10.27
N LEU A 376 2.27 -10.22 10.41
CA LEU A 376 2.18 -9.23 9.34
C LEU A 376 3.48 -8.44 9.16
N MET A 377 3.83 -8.09 7.92
CA MET A 377 4.98 -7.22 7.60
C MET A 377 4.93 -5.89 8.37
N ILE A 378 3.78 -5.24 8.44
CA ILE A 378 3.65 -3.97 9.17
C ILE A 378 3.99 -4.13 10.66
N GLY A 379 3.67 -5.28 11.26
CA GLY A 379 4.11 -5.65 12.61
C GLY A 379 5.63 -5.78 12.70
N SER A 380 6.27 -6.40 11.69
CA SER A 380 7.74 -6.48 11.59
C SER A 380 8.41 -5.10 11.46
N LEU A 381 7.80 -4.16 10.72
CA LEU A 381 8.29 -2.78 10.59
C LEU A 381 8.16 -1.99 11.91
N VAL A 382 7.09 -2.26 12.66
CA VAL A 382 6.91 -1.69 14.01
C VAL A 382 7.91 -2.28 14.98
N TRP A 383 8.11 -3.60 14.96
CA TRP A 383 9.14 -4.29 15.73
C TRP A 383 10.53 -3.70 15.49
N PHE A 384 10.91 -3.50 14.23
CA PHE A 384 12.16 -2.80 13.86
C PHE A 384 12.28 -1.44 14.56
N ALA A 385 11.22 -0.62 14.54
CA ALA A 385 11.24 0.68 15.19
C ALA A 385 11.42 0.58 16.72
N LEU A 386 10.82 -0.45 17.35
CA LEU A 386 10.95 -0.71 18.78
C LEU A 386 12.37 -1.16 19.15
N GLU A 387 12.96 -2.07 18.38
CA GLU A 387 14.34 -2.52 18.60
C GLU A 387 15.34 -1.37 18.43
N ARG A 388 15.14 -0.47 17.46
CA ARG A 388 16.00 0.72 17.32
C ARG A 388 15.93 1.64 18.52
N MET A 389 14.72 1.87 19.06
CA MET A 389 14.56 2.62 20.32
C MET A 389 15.30 1.92 21.45
N ARG A 390 15.18 0.59 21.55
CA ARG A 390 15.88 -0.22 22.57
C ARG A 390 17.41 -0.14 22.43
N PHE A 391 17.94 -0.23 21.21
CA PHE A 391 19.38 -0.12 20.95
C PHE A 391 19.91 1.26 21.31
N ALA A 392 19.18 2.32 20.96
CA ALA A 392 19.52 3.69 21.36
C ALA A 392 19.55 3.84 22.88
N SER A 393 18.59 3.26 23.61
CA SER A 393 18.57 3.25 25.07
C SER A 393 19.78 2.54 25.68
N ILE A 394 20.10 1.34 25.20
CA ILE A 394 21.27 0.60 25.69
C ILE A 394 22.54 1.41 25.43
N SER A 395 22.69 1.98 24.22
CA SER A 395 23.86 2.80 23.86
C SER A 395 24.13 3.96 24.83
N LYS A 396 23.09 4.54 25.43
CA LYS A 396 23.22 5.66 26.39
C LYS A 396 23.75 5.23 27.76
N VAL A 397 23.49 3.99 28.16
CA VAL A 397 23.79 3.53 29.53
C VAL A 397 25.06 2.69 29.62
N ILE A 398 25.59 2.17 28.50
CA ILE A 398 26.73 1.23 28.49
C ILE A 398 27.92 1.72 29.34
N SER A 399 28.28 3.00 29.23
CA SER A 399 29.42 3.59 29.93
C SER A 399 29.11 4.07 31.35
N HIS A 400 27.87 3.91 31.83
CA HIS A 400 27.47 4.35 33.17
C HIS A 400 28.15 3.49 34.25
N GLN A 401 28.67 4.12 35.30
CA GLN A 401 29.52 3.48 36.30
C GLN A 401 28.79 2.39 37.11
N GLU A 402 27.49 2.59 37.37
CA GLU A 402 26.65 1.62 38.10
C GLU A 402 26.15 0.44 37.24
N VAL A 403 26.44 0.43 35.93
CA VAL A 403 26.10 -0.72 35.09
C VAL A 403 27.11 -1.83 35.33
N GLU A 404 26.62 -2.99 35.76
CA GLU A 404 27.43 -4.18 36.00
C GLU A 404 27.93 -4.80 34.69
N THR A 405 29.14 -5.37 34.74
CA THR A 405 29.73 -6.10 33.61
C THR A 405 28.88 -7.29 33.17
N ASP A 406 28.29 -8.02 34.11
CA ASP A 406 27.44 -9.17 33.82
C ASP A 406 26.19 -8.78 33.03
N TRP A 407 25.61 -7.61 33.32
CA TRP A 407 24.48 -7.07 32.57
C TRP A 407 24.87 -6.71 31.14
N LEU A 408 26.06 -6.13 30.91
CA LEU A 408 26.56 -5.85 29.55
C LEU A 408 26.76 -7.14 28.74
N LEU A 409 27.28 -8.19 29.38
CA LEU A 409 27.45 -9.51 28.75
C LEU A 409 26.08 -10.13 28.41
N GLU A 410 25.10 -10.00 29.30
CA GLU A 410 23.72 -10.42 29.06
C GLU A 410 23.10 -9.68 27.87
N GLN A 411 23.24 -8.35 27.81
CA GLN A 411 22.75 -7.57 26.67
C GLN A 411 23.44 -7.97 25.35
N SER A 412 24.76 -8.19 25.37
CA SER A 412 25.49 -8.67 24.18
C SER A 412 24.99 -10.04 23.70
N LYS A 413 24.66 -10.94 24.63
CA LYS A 413 24.04 -12.23 24.32
C LYS A 413 22.63 -12.04 23.74
N ASN A 414 21.79 -11.22 24.36
CA ASN A 414 20.42 -10.95 23.88
C ASN A 414 20.41 -10.37 22.46
N LEU A 415 21.39 -9.52 22.13
CA LEU A 415 21.58 -8.98 20.77
C LEU A 415 22.00 -10.06 19.76
N SER A 416 22.84 -11.01 20.19
CA SER A 416 23.17 -12.18 19.38
C SER A 416 21.97 -13.12 19.18
N ASP A 417 21.16 -13.33 20.21
CA ASP A 417 19.96 -14.16 20.13
C ASP A 417 18.89 -13.51 19.24
N LEU A 418 18.78 -12.18 19.26
CA LEU A 418 17.91 -11.42 18.36
C LEU A 418 18.26 -11.67 16.88
N GLU A 419 19.56 -11.66 16.54
CA GLU A 419 20.03 -11.92 15.18
C GLU A 419 19.59 -13.30 14.67
N ASN A 420 19.55 -14.31 15.54
CA ASN A 420 19.07 -15.65 15.20
C ASN A 420 17.54 -15.72 14.95
N ILE A 421 16.77 -14.76 15.47
CA ILE A 421 15.32 -14.69 15.30
C ILE A 421 14.95 -13.95 13.99
N VAL A 422 15.81 -13.06 13.50
CA VAL A 422 15.56 -12.25 12.28
C VAL A 422 15.13 -13.10 11.09
N PRO A 423 15.80 -14.20 10.70
CA PRO A 423 15.38 -15.02 9.56
C PRO A 423 13.97 -15.61 9.70
N ARG A 424 13.56 -15.95 10.93
CA ARG A 424 12.21 -16.46 11.22
C ARG A 424 11.15 -15.38 10.99
N ILE A 425 11.37 -14.19 11.52
CA ILE A 425 10.46 -13.04 11.36
C ILE A 425 10.40 -12.61 9.90
N HIS A 426 11.56 -12.56 9.23
CA HIS A 426 11.67 -12.26 7.81
C HIS A 426 10.83 -13.25 6.98
N ARG A 427 11.02 -14.56 7.17
CA ARG A 427 10.22 -15.59 6.48
C ARG A 427 8.72 -15.47 6.76
N MET A 428 8.36 -15.12 8.00
CA MET A 428 6.96 -14.91 8.36
C MET A 428 6.36 -13.69 7.66
N SER A 429 7.11 -12.60 7.54
CA SER A 429 6.69 -11.41 6.81
C SER A 429 6.41 -11.74 5.34
N ILE A 430 7.26 -12.53 4.67
CA ILE A 430 7.07 -12.99 3.28
C ILE A 430 5.78 -13.81 3.16
N TYR A 431 5.57 -14.77 4.07
CA TYR A 431 4.34 -15.56 4.09
C TYR A 431 3.09 -14.68 4.24
N SER A 432 3.12 -13.69 5.15
CA SER A 432 1.97 -12.82 5.38
C SER A 432 1.65 -11.90 4.20
N GLU A 433 2.67 -11.35 3.56
CA GLU A 433 2.51 -10.51 2.37
C GLU A 433 1.99 -11.34 1.20
N ALA A 434 2.44 -12.59 1.06
CA ALA A 434 1.89 -13.50 0.06
C ALA A 434 0.41 -13.81 0.31
N ALA A 435 0.02 -14.06 1.56
CA ALA A 435 -1.38 -14.32 1.92
C ALA A 435 -2.27 -13.06 1.72
N LEU A 436 -1.77 -11.88 2.09
CA LEU A 436 -2.41 -10.59 1.81
C LEU A 436 -2.56 -10.37 0.30
N ALA A 437 -1.52 -10.61 -0.48
CA ALA A 437 -1.56 -10.45 -1.93
C ALA A 437 -2.59 -11.40 -2.57
N VAL A 438 -2.65 -12.67 -2.15
CA VAL A 438 -3.67 -13.62 -2.63
C VAL A 438 -5.08 -13.15 -2.28
N ASN A 439 -5.32 -12.76 -1.03
CA ASN A 439 -6.62 -12.24 -0.60
C ASN A 439 -7.05 -11.00 -1.41
N THR A 440 -6.14 -10.05 -1.64
CA THR A 440 -6.40 -8.85 -2.46
C THR A 440 -6.61 -9.16 -3.94
N LEU A 441 -5.99 -10.20 -4.47
CA LEU A 441 -6.20 -10.62 -5.87
C LEU A 441 -7.52 -11.37 -6.08
N GLU A 442 -8.09 -11.94 -5.02
CA GLU A 442 -9.37 -12.62 -5.07
C GLU A 442 -10.57 -11.68 -4.76
N LEU A 443 -10.33 -10.58 -4.04
CA LEU A 443 -11.35 -9.64 -3.57
C LEU A 443 -11.06 -8.18 -4.01
N VAL A 444 -12.05 -7.49 -4.60
CA VAL A 444 -12.01 -6.03 -4.79
C VAL A 444 -12.46 -5.33 -3.50
N PRO A 445 -11.74 -4.31 -2.99
CA PRO A 445 -12.21 -3.47 -1.88
C PRO A 445 -13.55 -2.81 -2.19
N TYR A 446 -14.40 -2.68 -1.17
CA TYR A 446 -15.51 -1.73 -1.19
C TYR A 446 -14.96 -0.30 -1.11
N MET A 447 -15.50 0.62 -1.92
CA MET A 447 -14.91 1.94 -2.19
C MET A 447 -15.32 3.06 -1.23
N ASP A 448 -16.10 2.75 -0.20
CA ASP A 448 -16.49 3.75 0.79
C ASP A 448 -15.49 3.76 1.96
N LYS A 449 -14.92 4.93 2.23
CA LYS A 449 -13.93 5.18 3.28
C LYS A 449 -14.53 4.95 4.68
N ASP A 450 -15.86 5.05 4.79
CA ASP A 450 -16.59 4.95 6.05
C ASP A 450 -17.22 3.55 6.28
N ASP A 451 -17.14 2.62 5.32
CA ASP A 451 -17.77 1.29 5.41
C ASP A 451 -16.79 0.15 5.08
N CYS A 452 -15.78 -0.01 5.93
CA CYS A 452 -14.75 -1.05 5.82
C CYS A 452 -15.28 -2.46 6.14
N ASP A 453 -16.51 -2.59 6.66
CA ASP A 453 -17.09 -3.85 7.15
C ASP A 453 -17.86 -4.61 6.06
N ARG A 454 -17.89 -4.10 4.81
CA ARG A 454 -18.58 -4.77 3.70
C ARG A 454 -17.69 -5.84 3.04
N PRO A 455 -18.27 -7.00 2.67
CA PRO A 455 -17.54 -8.08 2.02
C PRO A 455 -17.00 -7.65 0.65
N GLY A 456 -15.79 -8.08 0.33
CA GLY A 456 -15.14 -7.77 -0.95
C GLY A 456 -15.84 -8.42 -2.14
N VAL A 457 -15.74 -7.81 -3.33
CA VAL A 457 -16.32 -8.40 -4.56
C VAL A 457 -15.36 -9.43 -5.14
N LYS A 458 -15.83 -10.65 -5.42
CA LYS A 458 -15.00 -11.68 -6.02
C LYS A 458 -14.58 -11.31 -7.45
N LEU A 459 -13.31 -10.96 -7.59
CA LEU A 459 -12.68 -10.57 -8.84
C LEU A 459 -12.86 -11.61 -9.95
N SER A 460 -12.84 -12.89 -9.56
CA SER A 460 -12.99 -14.02 -10.47
C SER A 460 -14.33 -14.07 -11.21
N GLU A 461 -15.37 -13.37 -10.75
CA GLU A 461 -16.67 -13.30 -11.44
C GLU A 461 -16.60 -12.45 -12.72
N LEU A 462 -15.66 -11.50 -12.80
CA LEU A 462 -15.46 -10.65 -13.98
C LEU A 462 -14.97 -11.42 -15.21
N ARG A 463 -14.46 -12.65 -15.04
CA ARG A 463 -13.90 -13.47 -16.14
C ARG A 463 -14.88 -13.74 -17.27
N TRP A 464 -16.18 -13.74 -17.00
CA TRP A 464 -17.21 -13.98 -17.99
C TRP A 464 -17.66 -12.70 -18.71
N ILE A 465 -17.47 -11.55 -18.08
CA ILE A 465 -17.92 -10.25 -18.60
C ILE A 465 -16.79 -9.63 -19.43
N LEU A 466 -15.56 -9.65 -18.90
CA LEU A 466 -14.37 -9.12 -19.56
C LEU A 466 -13.19 -10.11 -19.53
N PRO A 467 -13.29 -11.26 -20.22
CA PRO A 467 -12.24 -12.27 -20.25
C PRO A 467 -10.82 -11.77 -20.58
N PRO A 468 -10.61 -10.81 -21.51
CA PRO A 468 -9.27 -10.30 -21.81
C PRO A 468 -8.60 -9.62 -20.61
N ALA A 469 -9.36 -8.85 -19.82
CA ALA A 469 -8.84 -8.20 -18.62
C ALA A 469 -8.52 -9.24 -17.54
N TRP A 470 -9.43 -10.20 -17.31
CA TRP A 470 -9.20 -11.29 -16.35
C TRP A 470 -7.98 -12.14 -16.72
N TRP A 471 -7.82 -12.47 -18.01
CA TRP A 471 -6.65 -13.19 -18.48
C TRP A 471 -5.34 -12.46 -18.15
N ASN A 472 -5.29 -11.15 -18.38
CA ASN A 472 -4.14 -10.34 -18.03
C ASN A 472 -3.90 -10.32 -16.51
N LEU A 473 -4.95 -10.09 -15.72
CA LEU A 473 -4.89 -10.04 -14.27
C LEU A 473 -4.39 -11.36 -13.68
N ALA A 474 -5.01 -12.49 -14.06
CA ALA A 474 -4.65 -13.82 -13.58
C ALA A 474 -3.21 -14.20 -13.95
N ARG A 475 -2.71 -13.77 -15.11
CA ARG A 475 -1.30 -13.97 -15.50
C ARG A 475 -0.34 -13.14 -14.64
N ASN A 476 -0.67 -11.88 -14.36
CA ASN A 476 0.17 -11.05 -13.47
C ASN A 476 0.11 -11.59 -12.03
N ALA A 477 -1.07 -12.03 -11.57
CA ALA A 477 -1.29 -12.67 -10.29
C ALA A 477 -0.46 -13.96 -10.13
N GLU A 478 -0.46 -14.83 -11.15
CA GLU A 478 0.40 -16.02 -11.19
C GLU A 478 1.88 -15.63 -11.02
N GLY A 479 2.36 -14.65 -11.78
CA GLY A 479 3.75 -14.22 -11.69
C GLY A 479 4.10 -13.63 -10.32
N LEU A 480 3.20 -12.84 -9.72
CA LEU A 480 3.39 -12.29 -8.37
C LEU A 480 3.48 -13.41 -7.32
N VAL A 481 2.53 -14.36 -7.33
CA VAL A 481 2.54 -15.49 -6.39
C VAL A 481 3.84 -16.28 -6.52
N ARG A 482 4.31 -16.54 -7.74
CA ARG A 482 5.61 -17.21 -7.95
C ARG A 482 6.79 -16.39 -7.45
N ALA A 483 6.73 -15.06 -7.51
CA ALA A 483 7.79 -14.18 -7.03
C ALA A 483 7.96 -14.22 -5.49
N TYR A 484 6.96 -14.66 -4.74
CA TYR A 484 7.08 -14.88 -3.29
C TYR A 484 7.77 -16.20 -2.90
N MET A 485 8.17 -17.05 -3.86
CA MET A 485 8.96 -18.26 -3.60
C MET A 485 10.45 -17.92 -3.35
N ILE A 486 10.68 -17.08 -2.35
CA ILE A 486 11.99 -16.54 -1.98
C ILE A 486 12.24 -16.75 -0.49
N SER A 487 13.51 -16.84 -0.12
CA SER A 487 13.95 -16.89 1.27
C SER A 487 14.18 -15.51 1.88
N ASP A 488 14.50 -14.52 1.05
CA ASP A 488 14.86 -13.16 1.45
C ASP A 488 14.21 -12.14 0.52
N TRP A 489 13.71 -11.02 1.06
CA TRP A 489 13.17 -9.91 0.28
C TRP A 489 14.15 -9.34 -0.74
N SER A 490 15.47 -9.47 -0.54
CA SER A 490 16.48 -9.08 -1.53
C SER A 490 16.38 -9.86 -2.84
N ASP A 491 15.84 -11.08 -2.78
CA ASP A 491 15.67 -11.96 -3.94
C ASP A 491 14.36 -11.67 -4.69
N PHE A 492 13.51 -10.80 -4.15
CA PHE A 492 12.27 -10.40 -4.84
C PHE A 492 12.61 -9.66 -6.14
N PRO A 493 11.96 -9.98 -7.27
CA PRO A 493 12.34 -9.39 -8.55
C PRO A 493 12.16 -7.87 -8.58
N GLY A 494 13.10 -7.17 -9.22
CA GLY A 494 13.09 -5.72 -9.34
C GLY A 494 12.04 -5.17 -10.30
N GLN A 495 12.04 -3.84 -10.46
CA GLN A 495 11.07 -3.09 -11.30
C GLN A 495 11.17 -3.39 -12.80
N GLU A 496 12.29 -3.94 -13.28
CA GLU A 496 12.56 -4.21 -14.70
C GLU A 496 11.83 -5.45 -15.25
N THR A 497 10.64 -5.74 -14.72
CA THR A 497 9.84 -6.90 -15.09
C THR A 497 8.63 -6.50 -15.96
N ASP A 498 8.19 -7.44 -16.80
CA ASP A 498 6.95 -7.30 -17.58
C ASP A 498 5.70 -7.54 -16.70
N ASN A 499 5.86 -7.96 -15.45
CA ASN A 499 4.75 -8.18 -14.52
C ASN A 499 4.38 -6.90 -13.76
N LEU A 500 3.11 -6.47 -13.92
CA LEU A 500 2.60 -5.23 -13.34
C LEU A 500 2.71 -5.21 -11.81
N PHE A 501 2.28 -6.26 -11.13
CA PHE A 501 2.23 -6.29 -9.66
C PHE A 501 3.61 -6.33 -9.03
N ILE A 502 4.53 -7.09 -9.61
CA ILE A 502 5.92 -7.14 -9.15
C ILE A 502 6.57 -5.76 -9.29
N SER A 503 6.37 -5.10 -10.44
CA SER A 503 6.88 -3.74 -10.65
C SER A 503 6.35 -2.75 -9.60
N LEU A 504 5.07 -2.85 -9.23
CA LEU A 504 4.44 -1.98 -8.23
C LEU A 504 4.98 -2.22 -6.81
N LEU A 505 5.21 -3.48 -6.44
CA LEU A 505 5.57 -3.85 -5.07
C LEU A 505 7.08 -3.83 -4.80
N SER A 506 7.90 -4.06 -5.84
CA SER A 506 9.36 -4.23 -5.71
C SER A 506 10.07 -3.10 -4.96
N GLY A 507 9.64 -1.84 -5.13
CA GLY A 507 10.21 -0.71 -4.40
C GLY A 507 10.02 -0.83 -2.89
N ALA A 508 8.78 -1.05 -2.45
CA ALA A 508 8.45 -1.19 -1.03
C ALA A 508 9.10 -2.43 -0.41
N LEU A 509 9.10 -3.56 -1.13
CA LEU A 509 9.69 -4.82 -0.65
C LEU A 509 11.22 -4.74 -0.55
N ARG A 510 11.89 -4.04 -1.49
CA ARG A 510 13.33 -3.77 -1.38
C ARG A 510 13.65 -2.92 -0.15
N THR A 511 12.84 -1.90 0.14
CA THR A 511 12.99 -1.13 1.38
C THR A 511 12.81 -2.00 2.63
N ALA A 512 11.90 -2.97 2.61
CA ALA A 512 11.75 -3.92 3.72
C ALA A 512 13.00 -4.80 3.90
N ALA A 513 13.59 -5.32 2.81
CA ALA A 513 14.85 -6.08 2.85
C ALA A 513 15.97 -5.31 3.55
N LEU A 514 16.16 -4.04 3.15
CA LEU A 514 17.20 -3.18 3.72
C LEU A 514 17.02 -2.96 5.23
N ARG A 515 15.78 -2.91 5.72
CA ARG A 515 15.49 -2.74 7.16
C ARG A 515 15.88 -3.97 7.98
N PHE A 516 15.72 -5.18 7.46
CA PHE A 516 16.18 -6.38 8.15
C PHE A 516 17.72 -6.42 8.25
N SER A 517 18.43 -6.09 7.17
CA SER A 517 19.89 -5.98 7.19
C SER A 517 20.37 -4.85 8.12
N ALA A 518 19.67 -3.72 8.13
CA ALA A 518 20.00 -2.60 9.02
C ALA A 518 19.85 -2.99 10.50
N LEU A 519 18.81 -3.75 10.86
CA LEU A 519 18.62 -4.24 12.22
C LEU A 519 19.76 -5.17 12.66
N ILE A 520 20.20 -6.08 11.78
CA ILE A 520 21.36 -6.94 12.04
C ILE A 520 22.62 -6.09 12.21
N ALA A 521 22.84 -5.11 11.34
CA ALA A 521 23.97 -4.19 11.44
C ALA A 521 23.96 -3.48 12.80
N GLU A 522 22.87 -2.81 13.17
CA GLU A 522 22.74 -2.07 14.43
C GLU A 522 22.92 -2.95 15.68
N SER A 523 22.41 -4.19 15.65
CA SER A 523 22.67 -5.17 16.71
C SER A 523 24.17 -5.45 16.87
N ARG A 524 24.86 -5.68 15.75
CA ARG A 524 26.32 -5.92 15.74
C ARG A 524 27.12 -4.68 16.14
N LEU A 525 26.68 -3.47 15.74
CA LEU A 525 27.28 -2.19 16.17
C LEU A 525 27.24 -2.07 17.69
N LEU A 526 26.09 -2.32 18.30
CA LEU A 526 25.90 -2.20 19.74
C LEU A 526 26.73 -3.23 20.51
N ARG A 527 26.85 -4.46 19.99
CA ARG A 527 27.77 -5.47 20.53
C ARG A 527 29.23 -5.01 20.47
N GLY A 528 29.64 -4.36 19.38
CA GLY A 528 30.97 -3.75 19.26
C GLY A 528 31.22 -2.65 20.30
N LEU A 529 30.23 -1.79 20.57
CA LEU A 529 30.32 -0.78 21.64
C LEU A 529 30.41 -1.41 23.03
N ILE A 530 29.62 -2.44 23.30
CA ILE A 530 29.70 -3.20 24.56
C ILE A 530 31.11 -3.79 24.73
N GLU A 531 31.68 -4.39 23.68
CA GLU A 531 33.04 -4.95 23.72
C GLU A 531 34.09 -3.86 24.00
N ALA A 532 33.98 -2.70 23.36
CA ALA A 532 34.87 -1.56 23.63
C ALA A 532 34.81 -1.09 25.08
N GLU A 533 33.61 -1.01 25.68
CA GLU A 533 33.44 -0.67 27.10
C GLU A 533 34.00 -1.76 28.03
N LEU A 534 33.82 -3.04 27.70
CA LEU A 534 34.40 -4.14 28.47
C LEU A 534 35.93 -4.12 28.46
N ILE A 535 36.55 -3.81 27.31
CA ILE A 535 38.00 -3.60 27.21
C ILE A 535 38.44 -2.43 28.09
N LYS A 536 37.75 -1.28 28.00
CA LYS A 536 38.04 -0.10 28.84
C LYS A 536 37.93 -0.40 30.34
N ARG A 537 36.94 -1.18 30.77
CA ARG A 537 36.82 -1.61 32.18
C ARG A 537 37.99 -2.48 32.64
N LYS A 538 38.55 -3.29 31.74
CA LYS A 538 39.69 -4.18 32.02
C LYS A 538 41.04 -3.45 31.96
N GLU A 539 41.22 -2.56 31.00
CA GLU A 539 42.51 -1.95 30.65
C GLU A 539 42.63 -0.48 31.08
N GLY A 540 41.54 0.12 31.55
CA GLY A 540 41.48 1.50 32.05
C GLY A 540 41.26 2.56 30.95
N SER A 541 41.31 2.19 29.68
CA SER A 541 41.08 3.12 28.56
C SER A 541 40.44 2.41 27.36
N TYR A 542 39.68 3.14 26.55
CA TYR A 542 39.14 2.60 25.30
C TYR A 542 40.27 2.28 24.31
N PRO A 543 40.15 1.17 23.56
CA PRO A 543 41.16 0.77 22.60
C PRO A 543 41.30 1.81 21.47
N GLU A 544 42.50 1.97 20.93
CA GLU A 544 42.71 2.83 19.75
C GLU A 544 42.22 2.14 18.46
N GLN A 545 42.24 0.81 18.43
CA GLN A 545 41.81 -0.01 17.30
C GLN A 545 41.15 -1.30 17.80
N MET A 546 40.22 -1.86 17.02
CA MET A 546 39.58 -3.14 17.27
C MET A 546 39.69 -4.04 16.03
N GLU A 547 40.48 -5.12 16.13
CA GLU A 547 40.84 -5.96 14.96
C GLU A 547 39.82 -7.06 14.64
N ASN A 548 38.85 -7.33 15.51
CA ASN A 548 37.92 -8.48 15.39
C ASN A 548 36.44 -8.10 15.49
N LEU A 549 36.07 -6.94 14.95
CA LEU A 549 34.65 -6.56 14.92
C LEU A 549 33.84 -7.51 14.03
N LEU A 550 32.57 -7.65 14.39
CA LEU A 550 31.61 -8.45 13.64
C LEU A 550 31.50 -7.95 12.20
N ILE A 551 31.16 -8.85 11.29
CA ILE A 551 31.02 -8.52 9.87
C ILE A 551 29.82 -7.59 9.67
N ASP A 552 29.97 -6.59 8.81
CA ASP A 552 28.91 -5.72 8.33
C ASP A 552 28.05 -6.47 7.29
N PRO A 553 26.72 -6.58 7.48
CA PRO A 553 25.86 -7.26 6.51
C PRO A 553 25.79 -6.57 5.14
N PHE A 554 26.16 -5.29 5.02
CA PHE A 554 26.13 -4.59 3.74
C PHE A 554 27.43 -4.70 2.96
N SER A 555 28.58 -4.46 3.60
CA SER A 555 29.88 -4.49 2.91
C SER A 555 30.57 -5.86 2.91
N GLY A 556 30.16 -6.79 3.78
CA GLY A 556 30.83 -8.07 3.98
C GLY A 556 32.23 -7.96 4.62
N GLN A 557 32.63 -6.76 5.03
CA GLN A 557 33.87 -6.49 5.77
C GLN A 557 33.59 -6.33 7.27
N PRO A 558 34.59 -6.41 8.16
CA PRO A 558 34.40 -6.05 9.56
C PRO A 558 33.81 -4.64 9.72
N LEU A 559 32.93 -4.46 10.71
CA LEU A 559 32.45 -3.15 11.12
C LEU A 559 33.63 -2.22 11.42
N ARG A 560 33.39 -0.92 11.27
CA ARG A 560 34.44 0.09 11.47
C ARG A 560 34.39 0.63 12.89
N TYR A 561 35.56 0.98 13.43
CA TYR A 561 35.72 1.56 14.76
C TYR A 561 36.66 2.75 14.74
N LYS A 562 36.33 3.75 15.55
CA LYS A 562 37.17 4.92 15.78
C LYS A 562 36.94 5.45 17.18
N LYS A 563 38.02 5.92 17.80
CA LYS A 563 38.00 6.76 19.00
C LYS A 563 38.43 8.17 18.58
N GLY A 564 37.70 9.19 19.01
CA GLY A 564 38.03 10.59 18.74
C GLY A 564 36.83 11.43 18.31
N PRO A 565 37.06 12.55 17.60
CA PRO A 565 35.99 13.47 17.25
C PRO A 565 34.97 12.83 16.32
N CYS A 566 33.70 12.99 16.69
CA CYS A 566 32.52 12.57 15.98
C CYS A 566 31.56 13.75 15.91
N ILE A 567 31.03 14.04 14.72
CA ILE A 567 29.94 14.99 14.61
C ILE A 567 28.64 14.23 14.94
N VAL A 568 27.69 14.87 15.60
CA VAL A 568 26.36 14.32 15.90
C VAL A 568 25.30 15.36 15.61
N SER A 569 24.14 14.92 15.14
CA SER A 569 22.97 15.78 14.98
C SER A 569 22.10 15.64 16.23
N VAL A 570 21.84 16.75 16.90
CA VAL A 570 21.07 16.78 18.15
C VAL A 570 19.79 17.59 17.92
N PRO A 571 18.60 17.04 18.19
CA PRO A 571 17.38 17.81 18.14
C PRO A 571 17.35 18.82 19.29
N VAL A 572 17.09 20.09 18.96
CA VAL A 572 17.04 21.21 19.92
C VAL A 572 15.74 21.96 19.71
N PHE A 573 14.95 22.10 20.78
CA PHE A 573 13.73 22.89 20.73
C PHE A 573 14.05 24.36 20.98
N LYS A 574 13.70 25.21 20.02
CA LYS A 574 13.88 26.66 20.08
C LYS A 574 12.56 27.37 19.93
N LYS A 575 12.47 28.57 20.52
CA LYS A 575 11.33 29.47 20.27
C LYS A 575 11.35 29.91 18.82
N THR A 576 10.28 29.63 18.11
CA THR A 576 10.00 30.07 16.74
C THR A 576 8.77 30.97 16.77
N GLU A 577 8.84 32.12 16.10
CA GLU A 577 7.65 32.94 15.89
C GLU A 577 6.73 32.24 14.90
N ASN A 578 5.50 31.93 15.31
CA ASN A 578 4.52 31.38 14.38
C ASN A 578 4.13 32.48 13.38
N PHE A 579 4.38 32.23 12.09
CA PHE A 579 4.11 33.17 10.99
C PHE A 579 2.62 33.59 10.89
N TYR A 580 1.71 32.83 11.50
CA TYR A 580 0.26 33.02 11.37
C TYR A 580 -0.43 33.55 12.63
N SER A 581 0.11 33.35 13.84
CA SER A 581 -0.61 33.68 15.09
C SER A 581 0.07 34.69 16.03
N SER A 582 1.29 35.17 15.75
CA SER A 582 2.07 36.01 16.69
C SER A 582 2.25 35.39 18.10
N GLU A 583 1.96 34.10 18.24
CA GLU A 583 2.24 33.30 19.43
C GLU A 583 3.66 32.69 19.31
N ILE A 584 4.32 32.55 20.45
CA ILE A 584 5.62 31.89 20.54
C ILE A 584 5.35 30.39 20.50
N GLU A 585 5.73 29.73 19.40
CA GLU A 585 5.72 28.27 19.28
C GLU A 585 7.14 27.74 19.51
N TYR A 586 7.30 26.47 19.85
CA TYR A 586 8.62 25.85 19.91
C TYR A 586 8.80 24.93 18.72
N GLY A 587 9.69 25.32 17.81
CA GLY A 587 10.14 24.50 16.70
C GLY A 587 11.31 23.61 17.10
N MET A 588 11.42 22.45 16.46
CA MET A 588 12.59 21.58 16.57
C MET A 588 13.56 21.88 15.44
N ASP A 589 14.78 22.27 15.79
CA ASP A 589 15.91 22.38 14.87
C ASP A 589 16.87 21.19 15.10
N MET A 590 17.54 20.75 14.04
CA MET A 590 18.66 19.82 14.15
C MET A 590 19.97 20.60 14.23
N GLU A 591 20.72 20.49 15.33
CA GLU A 591 22.03 21.12 15.49
C GLU A 591 23.16 20.12 15.34
N GLU A 592 24.16 20.43 14.51
CA GLU A 592 25.40 19.66 14.44
C GLU A 592 26.33 20.05 15.59
N ARG A 593 26.83 19.05 16.31
CA ARG A 593 27.80 19.22 17.40
C ARG A 593 28.95 18.25 17.20
N THR A 594 30.18 18.73 17.38
CA THR A 594 31.35 17.83 17.47
C THR A 594 31.54 17.43 18.93
N ILE A 595 31.62 16.12 19.17
CA ILE A 595 31.87 15.53 20.48
C ILE A 595 33.03 14.55 20.39
N GLU A 596 33.72 14.32 21.51
CA GLU A 596 34.64 13.19 21.61
C GLU A 596 33.83 11.91 21.86
N ALA A 597 34.07 10.86 21.07
CA ALA A 597 33.30 9.65 21.15
C ALA A 597 34.10 8.40 20.75
N VAL A 598 33.67 7.26 21.27
CA VAL A 598 33.91 5.97 20.64
C VAL A 598 32.76 5.69 19.69
N GLN A 599 33.06 5.34 18.45
CA GLN A 599 32.07 5.08 17.42
C GLN A 599 32.32 3.74 16.74
N VAL A 600 31.24 3.01 16.50
CA VAL A 600 31.20 1.82 15.65
C VAL A 600 30.18 2.09 14.55
N TRP A 601 30.52 1.79 13.29
CA TRP A 601 29.60 2.02 12.17
C TRP A 601 29.67 0.99 11.06
N SER A 602 28.56 0.91 10.33
CA SER A 602 28.36 0.20 9.07
C SER A 602 28.23 1.25 7.96
N VAL A 603 28.72 0.91 6.77
CA VAL A 603 28.71 1.80 5.59
C VAL A 603 27.39 1.81 4.83
N GLY A 604 26.35 1.21 5.43
CA GLY A 604 25.00 1.26 4.89
C GLY A 604 24.79 0.48 3.57
N PRO A 605 23.53 0.45 3.09
CA PRO A 605 23.11 -0.18 1.85
C PRO A 605 23.89 0.21 0.59
N ASP A 606 24.38 1.44 0.49
CA ASP A 606 25.05 1.94 -0.70
C ASP A 606 26.55 1.57 -0.77
N GLY A 607 27.11 1.08 0.35
CA GLY A 607 28.49 0.63 0.46
C GLY A 607 29.53 1.75 0.54
N VAL A 608 29.11 3.00 0.71
CA VAL A 608 29.94 4.19 0.74
C VAL A 608 29.94 4.79 2.14
N ASP A 609 31.12 4.94 2.73
CA ASP A 609 31.24 5.64 4.02
C ASP A 609 31.12 7.15 3.79
N ASP A 610 29.93 7.68 4.01
CA ASP A 610 29.61 9.10 3.88
C ASP A 610 29.95 9.90 5.15
N GLY A 611 30.59 9.27 6.13
CA GLY A 611 31.03 9.89 7.39
C GLY A 611 29.88 10.13 8.39
N GLY A 612 28.67 9.66 8.08
CA GLY A 612 27.44 9.85 8.85
C GLY A 612 26.96 11.30 9.01
N ILE A 613 25.72 11.41 9.51
CA ILE A 613 25.01 12.61 10.01
C ILE A 613 24.16 13.32 8.92
N ARG A 614 22.83 13.18 9.11
CA ARG A 614 21.64 13.42 8.22
C ARG A 614 21.58 14.80 7.54
N GLU A 615 20.91 15.01 6.41
CA GLU A 615 19.46 14.82 6.16
C GLU A 615 19.11 14.13 4.83
N THR A 616 17.87 13.61 4.75
CA THR A 616 17.14 13.49 3.48
C THR A 616 17.37 14.80 2.71
N PRO A 617 17.91 14.77 1.49
CA PRO A 617 18.20 15.99 0.75
C PRO A 617 16.98 16.92 0.76
N GLU A 618 17.20 18.23 0.97
CA GLU A 618 16.14 19.23 0.80
C GLU A 618 15.37 18.91 -0.49
N TYR A 619 14.05 18.97 -0.46
CA TYR A 619 13.24 18.58 -1.62
C TYR A 619 13.66 19.39 -2.87
N GLY A 620 14.33 18.73 -3.82
CA GLY A 620 14.91 19.36 -5.02
C GLY A 620 16.44 19.53 -5.01
N SER A 621 17.13 19.17 -3.92
CA SER A 621 18.60 19.13 -3.86
C SER A 621 19.14 17.91 -4.63
N LYS A 622 20.37 18.02 -5.15
CA LYS A 622 21.09 16.93 -5.83
C LYS A 622 21.94 16.10 -4.86
N GLU A 623 21.90 16.40 -3.57
CA GLU A 623 22.67 15.66 -2.58
C GLU A 623 22.10 14.26 -2.40
N LYS A 624 22.98 13.28 -2.26
CA LYS A 624 22.59 11.89 -2.03
C LYS A 624 22.21 11.73 -0.57
N GLU A 625 21.15 10.97 -0.30
CA GLU A 625 20.80 10.57 1.06
C GLU A 625 21.92 9.68 1.63
N LYS A 626 22.49 10.08 2.75
CA LYS A 626 23.50 9.30 3.48
C LYS A 626 22.82 8.16 4.24
N ASP A 627 23.33 6.93 4.14
CA ASP A 627 22.70 5.74 4.72
C ASP A 627 23.55 4.96 5.75
N ASP A 628 24.73 5.47 6.10
CA ASP A 628 25.58 4.97 7.19
C ASP A 628 24.80 4.75 8.50
N LEU A 629 25.07 3.62 9.15
CA LEU A 629 24.51 3.30 10.48
C LEU A 629 25.62 3.44 11.52
N ARG A 630 25.45 4.34 12.49
CA ARG A 630 26.48 4.70 13.48
C ARG A 630 25.92 4.71 14.90
N LEU A 631 26.60 4.03 15.82
CA LEU A 631 26.34 4.10 17.25
C LEU A 631 27.57 4.65 17.97
N ILE A 632 27.35 5.35 19.09
CA ILE A 632 28.41 6.03 19.82
C ILE A 632 28.32 5.86 21.34
N ILE A 633 29.47 5.94 21.99
CA ILE A 633 29.61 6.24 23.41
C ILE A 633 30.32 7.59 23.51
N ARG A 634 29.71 8.55 24.23
CA ARG A 634 30.32 9.86 24.45
C ARG A 634 31.49 9.73 25.44
N LEU A 635 32.60 10.34 25.09
CA LEU A 635 33.75 10.56 25.96
C LEU A 635 33.58 12.00 26.48
N GLU A 636 33.61 12.19 27.80
CA GLU A 636 33.37 13.49 28.45
C GLU A 636 34.08 14.68 27.78
#